data_AF-A0AA37W888-F1
#
_entry.id   AF-A0AA37W888-F1
#
_cell.length_a   1.000
_cell.length_b   1.000
_cell.length_c   1.000
_cell.angle_alpha   90.00
_cell.angle_beta   90.00
_cell.angle_gamma   90.00
#
_symmetry.space_group_name_H-M   'P 1'
#
loop_
_entity.id
_entity.type
_entity.pdbx_description
1 polymer ?
#
loop_
_entity_poly.entity_id
_entity_poly.type
_entity_poly.pdbx_seq_one_letter_code
_entity_poly.pdbx_strand_id
1 'polypeptide(L)'
;MLKKLLPIVASGALALSAVTNVSANDTPLCTDFNNLDNAPYFYYPDKDGFRYFWNKWLSADIPFHMGHDTIIGEGQTATVIGKFDYGAVAHKDLEFEYVKAYVYGGEMSDWQYIGKYKTNSDGKIYVDVDGLDAGHYQVKMVVVGDLSEANSYITVVKPGTKAVVFDIDETLTTSDLEQVLDYTGIEAADARGGAAELVNNYVAKGYHPLFITARTYWYAKGTRHWLSDHLDVPEATLRTTLSNETGLFQTAEYKAAVLEEVKAAGLDVVRAYGNATTDIEGFSQGGVPLEEIYIVGKNAGAMGSQAIEGEDYWSHLYSVVEDTPDSGCAR
;
A
#
# COMPACT_ATOMS: atom_id res chain seq x y z
N MET A 1 -17.83 -76.59 -25.60
CA MET A 1 -17.15 -75.60 -26.48
C MET A 1 -16.87 -74.34 -25.66
N LEU A 2 -15.64 -73.83 -25.79
CA LEU A 2 -14.93 -72.82 -24.98
C LEU A 2 -15.76 -71.66 -24.40
N LYS A 3 -15.66 -71.45 -23.08
CA LYS A 3 -15.83 -70.12 -22.44
C LYS A 3 -14.45 -69.44 -22.40
N LYS A 4 -14.32 -68.28 -23.04
CA LYS A 4 -13.14 -67.42 -22.98
C LYS A 4 -13.01 -66.79 -21.59
N LEU A 5 -11.85 -66.93 -20.97
CA LEU A 5 -11.42 -66.12 -19.82
C LEU A 5 -10.88 -64.77 -20.34
N LEU A 6 -11.33 -63.66 -19.75
CA LEU A 6 -10.63 -62.37 -19.82
C LEU A 6 -9.73 -62.21 -18.57
N PRO A 7 -8.55 -61.59 -18.67
CA PRO A 7 -7.73 -61.29 -17.51
C PRO A 7 -8.21 -60.00 -16.84
N ILE A 8 -8.22 -60.00 -15.50
CA ILE A 8 -8.38 -58.81 -14.66
C ILE A 8 -7.01 -58.16 -14.55
N VAL A 9 -6.86 -56.94 -15.05
CA VAL A 9 -5.69 -56.10 -14.80
C VAL A 9 -6.00 -55.24 -13.56
N ALA A 10 -5.30 -55.51 -12.46
CA ALA A 10 -5.33 -54.68 -11.28
C ALA A 10 -4.34 -53.52 -11.47
N SER A 11 -4.85 -52.31 -11.76
CA SER A 11 -4.05 -51.09 -11.74
C SER A 11 -3.97 -50.58 -10.30
N GLY A 12 -2.84 -50.83 -9.64
CA GLY A 12 -2.48 -50.15 -8.40
C GLY A 12 -2.10 -48.71 -8.70
N ALA A 13 -2.90 -47.75 -8.24
CA ALA A 13 -2.52 -46.35 -8.25
C ALA A 13 -1.58 -46.08 -7.06
N LEU A 14 -0.29 -45.84 -7.33
CA LEU A 14 0.59 -45.22 -6.35
C LEU A 14 0.20 -43.75 -6.21
N ALA A 15 -0.32 -43.37 -5.05
CA ALA A 15 -0.39 -41.98 -4.65
C ALA A 15 1.04 -41.50 -4.33
N LEU A 16 1.64 -40.73 -5.24
CA LEU A 16 2.82 -39.93 -4.90
C LEU A 16 2.34 -38.73 -4.09
N SER A 17 2.55 -38.77 -2.78
CA SER A 17 2.51 -37.58 -1.94
C SER A 17 3.67 -36.68 -2.35
N ALA A 18 3.39 -35.58 -3.03
CA ALA A 18 4.38 -34.55 -3.30
C ALA A 18 4.74 -33.89 -1.97
N VAL A 19 5.90 -34.23 -1.42
CA VAL A 19 6.52 -33.48 -0.34
C VAL A 19 7.10 -32.22 -0.99
N THR A 20 6.42 -31.09 -0.82
CA THR A 20 6.98 -29.79 -1.18
C THR A 20 8.14 -29.52 -0.21
N ASN A 21 9.37 -29.59 -0.71
CA ASN A 21 10.53 -29.11 0.02
C ASN A 21 10.37 -27.60 0.18
N VAL A 22 9.92 -27.15 1.36
CA VAL A 22 10.06 -25.75 1.77
C VAL A 22 11.55 -25.50 1.91
N SER A 23 12.11 -24.68 1.04
CA SER A 23 13.52 -24.32 1.12
C SER A 23 13.68 -23.36 2.31
N ALA A 24 14.85 -23.34 2.94
CA ALA A 24 15.14 -22.36 4.00
C ALA A 24 15.11 -20.89 3.52
N ASN A 25 14.94 -20.65 2.20
CA ASN A 25 14.83 -19.33 1.59
C ASN A 25 13.38 -18.80 1.49
N ASP A 26 12.38 -19.59 1.83
CA ASP A 26 10.96 -19.23 1.68
C ASP A 26 10.36 -18.52 2.92
N THR A 27 11.14 -18.37 4.01
CA THR A 27 10.68 -17.63 5.19
C THR A 27 10.48 -16.15 4.83
N PRO A 28 9.30 -15.56 5.11
CA PRO A 28 9.07 -14.13 4.92
C PRO A 28 10.12 -13.28 5.63
N LEU A 29 10.59 -12.21 4.98
CA LEU A 29 11.46 -11.22 5.61
C LEU A 29 10.62 -10.26 6.44
N CYS A 30 11.16 -9.85 7.59
CA CYS A 30 10.53 -8.81 8.37
C CYS A 30 10.55 -7.51 7.57
N THR A 31 9.45 -6.76 7.66
CA THR A 31 9.35 -5.47 7.02
C THR A 31 10.43 -4.55 7.61
N ASP A 32 11.36 -4.09 6.77
CA ASP A 32 12.44 -3.17 7.14
C ASP A 32 12.44 -1.97 6.20
N PHE A 33 12.00 -0.84 6.73
CA PHE A 33 11.90 0.40 5.98
C PHE A 33 13.12 1.31 6.13
N ASN A 34 14.13 0.91 6.92
CA ASN A 34 15.33 1.72 7.15
C ASN A 34 16.01 2.12 5.84
N ASN A 35 15.90 1.28 4.80
CA ASN A 35 16.48 1.56 3.50
C ASN A 35 15.82 2.77 2.83
N LEU A 36 14.51 2.97 2.98
CA LEU A 36 13.79 4.13 2.44
C LEU A 36 14.18 5.41 3.18
N ASP A 37 14.26 5.35 4.51
CA ASP A 37 14.59 6.51 5.36
C ASP A 37 16.03 7.01 5.16
N ASN A 38 16.92 6.12 4.70
CA ASN A 38 18.34 6.39 4.50
C ASN A 38 18.74 6.39 3.02
N ALA A 39 17.84 6.82 2.13
CA ALA A 39 18.15 6.90 0.70
C ALA A 39 19.38 7.80 0.42
N PRO A 40 20.27 7.39 -0.52
CA PRO A 40 21.43 8.18 -0.88
C PRO A 40 21.02 9.48 -1.58
N TYR A 41 21.95 10.44 -1.59
CA TYR A 41 21.72 11.72 -2.24
C TYR A 41 21.33 11.54 -3.72
N PHE A 42 20.19 12.10 -4.10
CA PHE A 42 19.69 12.01 -5.47
C PHE A 42 20.25 13.15 -6.35
N TYR A 43 20.95 12.78 -7.43
CA TYR A 43 21.40 13.71 -8.44
C TYR A 43 20.32 13.93 -9.52
N TYR A 44 19.75 15.13 -9.54
CA TYR A 44 18.73 15.49 -10.53
C TYR A 44 19.28 15.47 -11.96
N PRO A 45 18.46 15.06 -12.95
CA PRO A 45 18.81 15.20 -14.36
C PRO A 45 18.89 16.67 -14.79
N ASP A 46 19.55 16.92 -15.92
CA ASP A 46 19.49 18.23 -16.56
C ASP A 46 18.06 18.64 -16.90
N LYS A 47 17.73 19.90 -16.60
CA LYS A 47 16.45 20.53 -16.95
C LYS A 47 16.42 20.81 -18.46
N ASP A 48 15.40 20.27 -19.16
CA ASP A 48 15.26 20.34 -20.63
C ASP A 48 13.97 21.06 -21.08
N GLY A 49 13.41 21.91 -20.21
CA GLY A 49 12.22 22.71 -20.52
C GLY A 49 10.98 21.89 -20.92
N PHE A 50 9.90 22.61 -21.22
CA PHE A 50 8.64 22.00 -21.65
C PHE A 50 8.54 21.98 -23.18
N ARG A 51 7.96 20.91 -23.71
CA ARG A 51 7.67 20.75 -25.14
C ARG A 51 6.60 21.72 -25.61
N TYR A 52 5.64 22.05 -24.74
CA TYR A 52 4.53 22.95 -25.05
C TYR A 52 4.58 24.21 -24.19
N PHE A 53 4.36 25.37 -24.82
CA PHE A 53 4.42 26.65 -24.10
C PHE A 53 3.33 26.78 -23.02
N TRP A 54 2.16 26.16 -23.23
CA TRP A 54 1.10 26.14 -22.22
C TRP A 54 1.53 25.37 -20.98
N ASN A 55 2.31 24.29 -21.12
CA ASN A 55 2.85 23.54 -19.98
C ASN A 55 3.89 24.35 -19.20
N LYS A 56 4.68 25.19 -19.89
CA LYS A 56 5.57 26.16 -19.23
C LYS A 56 4.80 27.22 -18.44
N TRP A 57 3.64 27.66 -18.94
CA TRP A 57 2.78 28.60 -18.22
C TRP A 57 2.11 27.92 -17.03
N LEU A 58 1.61 26.70 -17.23
CA LEU A 58 1.02 25.86 -16.19
C LEU A 58 2.00 25.57 -15.05
N SER A 59 3.26 25.26 -15.37
CA SER A 59 4.30 24.94 -14.38
C SER A 59 4.76 26.13 -13.54
N ALA A 60 4.21 27.32 -13.77
CA ALA A 60 4.42 28.46 -12.88
C ALA A 60 3.56 28.35 -11.61
N ASP A 61 2.58 27.44 -11.59
CA ASP A 61 1.76 27.12 -10.43
C ASP A 61 2.41 26.00 -9.57
N ILE A 62 1.77 25.64 -8.46
CA ILE A 62 2.25 24.65 -7.50
C ILE A 62 2.16 23.25 -8.13
N PRO A 63 3.26 22.46 -8.17
CA PRO A 63 3.22 21.08 -8.63
C PRO A 63 2.43 20.23 -7.64
N PHE A 64 1.51 19.43 -8.16
CA PHE A 64 0.66 18.53 -7.40
C PHE A 64 0.76 17.11 -7.94
N HIS A 65 1.98 16.59 -8.01
CA HIS A 65 2.24 15.28 -8.60
C HIS A 65 2.10 14.18 -7.56
N MET A 66 1.61 13.03 -8.00
CA MET A 66 1.30 11.90 -7.14
C MET A 66 1.84 10.60 -7.72
N GLY A 67 2.29 9.72 -6.84
CA GLY A 67 2.70 8.37 -7.17
C GLY A 67 1.85 7.36 -6.40
N HIS A 68 1.30 6.38 -7.10
CA HIS A 68 0.56 5.29 -6.48
C HIS A 68 1.51 4.19 -6.06
N ASP A 69 1.44 3.77 -4.81
CA ASP A 69 2.24 2.65 -4.32
C ASP A 69 1.79 1.36 -5.01
N THR A 70 2.55 0.29 -4.87
CA THR A 70 2.16 -1.06 -5.31
C THR A 70 2.80 -2.12 -4.42
N ILE A 71 2.09 -3.23 -4.25
CA ILE A 71 2.58 -4.40 -3.52
C ILE A 71 2.54 -5.58 -4.49
N ILE A 72 3.69 -6.23 -4.68
CA ILE A 72 3.83 -7.35 -5.62
C ILE A 72 4.55 -8.52 -4.96
N GLY A 73 4.40 -9.71 -5.53
CA GLY A 73 5.21 -10.86 -5.14
C GLY A 73 6.64 -10.77 -5.67
N GLU A 74 7.59 -11.35 -4.95
CA GLU A 74 9.00 -11.44 -5.36
C GLU A 74 9.17 -11.95 -6.80
N GLY A 75 10.00 -11.25 -7.58
CA GLY A 75 10.27 -11.56 -8.99
C GLY A 75 9.17 -11.17 -9.98
N GLN A 76 8.04 -10.62 -9.54
CA GLN A 76 7.01 -10.07 -10.43
C GLN A 76 7.39 -8.68 -10.96
N THR A 77 6.74 -8.27 -12.04
CA THR A 77 6.81 -6.89 -12.55
C THR A 77 5.88 -6.00 -11.74
N ALA A 78 6.42 -4.91 -11.18
CA ALA A 78 5.64 -3.84 -10.60
C ALA A 78 5.29 -2.81 -11.67
N THR A 79 4.04 -2.36 -11.74
CA THR A 79 3.65 -1.21 -12.55
C THR A 79 3.28 -0.05 -11.63
N VAL A 80 4.15 0.95 -11.56
CA VAL A 80 3.92 2.19 -10.80
C VAL A 80 3.22 3.22 -11.67
N ILE A 81 2.19 3.85 -11.12
CA ILE A 81 1.45 4.93 -11.78
C ILE A 81 1.90 6.26 -11.20
N GLY A 82 2.36 7.16 -12.06
CA GLY A 82 2.63 8.56 -11.72
C GLY A 82 1.60 9.48 -12.37
N LYS A 83 1.04 10.41 -11.60
CA LYS A 83 0.13 11.46 -12.06
C LYS A 83 0.81 12.82 -11.89
N PHE A 84 0.78 13.62 -12.96
CA PHE A 84 1.42 14.94 -12.99
C PHE A 84 0.40 16.00 -13.37
N ASP A 85 0.22 16.95 -12.47
CA ASP A 85 -0.70 18.06 -12.55
C ASP A 85 -0.16 19.26 -11.77
N TYR A 86 -0.60 20.45 -12.14
CA TYR A 86 -0.26 21.70 -11.46
C TYR A 86 -1.53 22.47 -11.10
N GLY A 87 -1.42 23.25 -10.03
CA GLY A 87 -2.47 24.12 -9.52
C GLY A 87 -3.29 23.46 -8.42
N ALA A 88 -3.26 24.08 -7.24
CA ALA A 88 -3.83 23.55 -6.00
C ALA A 88 -5.37 23.42 -5.97
N VAL A 89 -6.07 23.95 -6.99
CA VAL A 89 -7.53 23.92 -7.06
C VAL A 89 -8.02 23.23 -8.32
N ALA A 90 -7.42 23.55 -9.47
CA ALA A 90 -7.87 23.05 -10.77
C ALA A 90 -7.18 21.76 -11.22
N HIS A 91 -6.08 21.34 -10.56
CA HIS A 91 -5.34 20.10 -10.84
C HIS A 91 -5.17 19.84 -12.34
N LYS A 92 -4.61 20.82 -13.05
CA LYS A 92 -4.55 20.77 -14.50
C LYS A 92 -3.42 19.84 -14.93
N ASP A 93 -3.77 18.85 -15.75
CA ASP A 93 -2.87 17.81 -16.23
C ASP A 93 -1.65 18.35 -16.98
N LEU A 94 -0.48 17.81 -16.63
CA LEU A 94 0.75 18.00 -17.40
C LEU A 94 0.73 17.03 -18.59
N GLU A 95 0.19 17.45 -19.72
CA GLU A 95 -0.02 16.58 -20.87
C GLU A 95 1.20 16.53 -21.81
N PHE A 96 1.57 15.32 -22.23
CA PHE A 96 2.58 15.04 -23.27
C PHE A 96 4.00 15.55 -23.00
N GLU A 97 4.39 15.67 -21.73
CA GLU A 97 5.73 16.06 -21.29
C GLU A 97 6.56 14.87 -20.82
N TYR A 98 7.88 15.06 -20.75
CA TYR A 98 8.78 13.98 -20.37
C TYR A 98 9.06 13.95 -18.87
N VAL A 99 9.00 12.74 -18.32
CA VAL A 99 9.35 12.42 -16.95
C VAL A 99 10.44 11.34 -16.97
N LYS A 100 11.49 11.50 -16.16
CA LYS A 100 12.51 10.47 -15.95
C LYS A 100 12.21 9.75 -14.64
N ALA A 101 12.21 8.42 -14.65
CA ALA A 101 11.99 7.62 -13.45
C ALA A 101 13.30 6.97 -12.99
N TYR A 102 13.43 6.86 -11.67
CA TYR A 102 14.56 6.28 -10.96
C TYR A 102 14.02 5.38 -9.84
N VAL A 103 14.73 4.30 -9.53
CA VAL A 103 14.39 3.41 -8.42
C VAL A 103 15.57 3.30 -7.46
N TYR A 104 15.27 3.19 -6.17
CA TYR A 104 16.24 2.89 -5.12
C TYR A 104 15.56 2.04 -4.05
N GLY A 105 16.27 1.08 -3.46
CA GLY A 105 15.73 0.20 -2.41
C GLY A 105 16.43 -1.15 -2.37
N GLY A 106 15.94 -2.05 -1.52
CA GLY A 106 16.56 -3.35 -1.28
C GLY A 106 18.05 -3.20 -0.92
N GLU A 107 18.90 -3.94 -1.63
CA GLU A 107 20.37 -3.92 -1.47
C GLU A 107 21.08 -2.93 -2.43
N MET A 108 20.36 -2.03 -3.11
CA MET A 108 20.97 -1.08 -4.04
C MET A 108 21.89 -0.09 -3.30
N SER A 109 23.04 0.22 -3.91
CA SER A 109 23.99 1.20 -3.33
C SER A 109 23.70 2.65 -3.71
N ASP A 110 22.97 2.87 -4.81
CA ASP A 110 22.63 4.19 -5.35
C ASP A 110 21.36 4.11 -6.22
N TRP A 111 20.79 5.27 -6.54
CA TRP A 111 19.65 5.41 -7.43
C TRP A 111 19.94 4.87 -8.83
N GLN A 112 19.02 4.06 -9.35
CA GLN A 112 19.11 3.51 -10.70
C GLN A 112 18.12 4.21 -11.63
N TYR A 113 18.62 4.68 -12.77
CA TYR A 113 17.77 5.22 -13.83
C TYR A 113 17.03 4.09 -14.55
N ILE A 114 15.69 4.15 -14.59
CA ILE A 114 14.85 3.08 -15.15
C ILE A 114 14.10 3.47 -16.42
N GLY A 115 13.99 4.77 -16.75
CA GLY A 115 13.45 5.15 -18.05
C GLY A 115 13.01 6.59 -18.21
N LYS A 116 12.64 6.93 -19.45
CA LYS A 116 12.04 8.22 -19.84
C LYS A 116 10.64 7.96 -20.38
N TYR A 117 9.65 8.51 -19.70
CA TYR A 117 8.24 8.30 -19.96
C TYR A 117 7.62 9.61 -20.42
N LYS A 118 6.53 9.52 -21.18
CA LYS A 118 5.77 10.68 -21.63
C LYS A 118 4.39 10.64 -21.01
N THR A 119 3.98 11.73 -20.36
CA THR A 119 2.63 11.83 -19.82
C THR A 119 1.59 11.71 -20.92
N ASN A 120 0.48 11.04 -20.64
CA ASN A 120 -0.66 10.95 -21.55
C ASN A 120 -1.58 12.19 -21.43
N SER A 121 -2.77 12.14 -22.02
CA SER A 121 -3.77 13.23 -21.95
C SER A 121 -4.40 13.41 -20.57
N ASP A 122 -4.18 12.47 -19.65
CA ASP A 122 -4.60 12.51 -18.25
C ASP A 122 -3.40 12.81 -17.33
N GLY A 123 -2.29 13.31 -17.89
CA GLY A 123 -1.08 13.60 -17.13
C GLY A 123 -0.43 12.38 -16.47
N LYS A 124 -0.74 11.15 -16.90
CA LYS A 124 -0.23 9.91 -16.30
C LYS A 124 0.94 9.31 -17.06
N ILE A 125 1.84 8.67 -16.31
CA ILE A 125 2.81 7.70 -16.82
C ILE A 125 2.63 6.35 -16.09
N TYR A 126 3.10 5.29 -16.75
CA TYR A 126 3.14 3.93 -16.22
C TYR A 126 4.58 3.45 -16.30
N VAL A 127 5.15 3.08 -15.17
CA VAL A 127 6.56 2.73 -15.01
C VAL A 127 6.63 1.27 -14.56
N ASP A 128 7.07 0.40 -15.47
CA ASP A 128 7.32 -1.00 -15.16
C ASP A 128 8.71 -1.17 -14.55
N VAL A 129 8.79 -1.90 -13.44
CA VAL A 129 10.04 -2.26 -12.75
C VAL A 129 10.05 -3.77 -12.53
N ASP A 130 11.01 -4.44 -13.17
CA ASP A 130 11.10 -5.90 -13.20
C ASP A 130 12.12 -6.43 -12.19
N GLY A 131 11.90 -7.67 -11.73
CA GLY A 131 12.95 -8.49 -11.12
C GLY A 131 13.48 -7.96 -9.79
N LEU A 132 12.63 -7.29 -9.01
CA LEU A 132 12.96 -6.86 -7.66
C LEU A 132 12.88 -8.05 -6.69
N ASP A 133 13.86 -8.13 -5.78
CA ASP A 133 13.86 -9.05 -4.65
C ASP A 133 12.93 -8.52 -3.55
N ALA A 134 12.55 -9.37 -2.59
CA ALA A 134 11.73 -8.95 -1.45
C ALA A 134 12.36 -7.76 -0.70
N GLY A 135 11.55 -6.74 -0.41
CA GLY A 135 11.99 -5.50 0.19
C GLY A 135 11.18 -4.29 -0.25
N HIS A 136 11.63 -3.10 0.15
CA HIS A 136 10.97 -1.84 -0.17
C HIS A 136 11.82 -1.00 -1.10
N TYR A 137 11.15 -0.33 -2.05
CA TYR A 137 11.77 0.50 -3.06
C TYR A 137 11.01 1.79 -3.24
N GLN A 138 11.73 2.89 -3.42
CA GLN A 138 11.18 4.18 -3.82
C GLN A 138 11.38 4.36 -5.32
N VAL A 139 10.31 4.71 -6.03
CA VAL A 139 10.35 5.19 -7.41
C VAL A 139 10.20 6.71 -7.39
N LYS A 140 11.27 7.41 -7.77
CA LYS A 140 11.29 8.87 -7.94
C LYS A 140 11.09 9.21 -9.41
N MET A 141 10.09 10.02 -9.70
CA MET A 141 9.70 10.41 -11.05
C MET A 141 9.83 11.93 -11.22
N VAL A 142 10.80 12.36 -12.02
CA VAL A 142 11.20 13.77 -12.16
C VAL A 142 10.75 14.33 -13.51
N VAL A 143 9.95 15.38 -13.48
CA VAL A 143 9.53 16.15 -14.66
C VAL A 143 10.75 16.87 -15.22
N VAL A 144 11.12 16.56 -16.46
CA VAL A 144 12.35 17.11 -17.06
C VAL A 144 12.23 18.63 -17.31
N GLY A 145 11.01 19.13 -17.46
CA GLY A 145 10.74 20.52 -17.81
C GLY A 145 11.05 21.53 -16.71
N ASP A 146 10.83 21.17 -15.46
CA ASP A 146 11.06 22.05 -14.32
C ASP A 146 11.75 21.41 -13.11
N LEU A 147 11.99 20.10 -13.13
CA LEU A 147 12.55 19.26 -12.05
C LEU A 147 11.62 19.05 -10.86
N SER A 148 10.32 19.35 -10.99
CA SER A 148 9.30 18.88 -10.04
C SER A 148 9.21 17.35 -10.06
N GLU A 149 8.71 16.75 -8.97
CA GLU A 149 8.75 15.29 -8.82
C GLU A 149 7.52 14.70 -8.13
N ALA A 150 7.33 13.40 -8.36
CA ALA A 150 6.46 12.52 -7.59
C ALA A 150 7.25 11.33 -7.07
N ASN A 151 6.92 10.89 -5.85
CA ASN A 151 7.42 9.65 -5.26
C ASN A 151 6.29 8.62 -5.13
N SER A 152 6.61 7.36 -5.42
CA SER A 152 5.79 6.17 -5.20
C SER A 152 6.68 5.09 -4.57
N TYR A 153 6.07 4.14 -3.87
CA TYR A 153 6.76 3.04 -3.23
C TYR A 153 6.30 1.69 -3.79
N ILE A 154 7.26 0.81 -4.07
CA ILE A 154 7.04 -0.60 -4.41
C ILE A 154 7.40 -1.41 -3.16
N THR A 155 6.48 -2.25 -2.71
CA THR A 155 6.77 -3.27 -1.70
C THR A 155 6.74 -4.64 -2.36
N VAL A 156 7.82 -5.37 -2.23
CA VAL A 156 7.96 -6.72 -2.79
C VAL A 156 7.93 -7.71 -1.63
N VAL A 157 6.99 -8.66 -1.66
CA VAL A 157 6.74 -9.59 -0.55
C VAL A 157 6.98 -11.03 -0.97
N LYS A 158 7.39 -11.85 0.00
CA LYS A 158 7.38 -13.30 -0.14
C LYS A 158 6.00 -13.86 0.22
N PRO A 159 5.59 -15.00 -0.34
CA PRO A 159 4.34 -15.65 0.04
C PRO A 159 4.28 -15.93 1.55
N GLY A 160 3.15 -15.58 2.17
CA GLY A 160 2.92 -15.78 3.60
C GLY A 160 3.46 -14.68 4.50
N THR A 161 3.91 -13.53 3.95
CA THR A 161 4.23 -12.34 4.75
C THR A 161 2.98 -11.89 5.50
N LYS A 162 2.99 -12.04 6.83
CA LYS A 162 1.83 -11.64 7.65
C LYS A 162 1.69 -10.14 7.70
N ALA A 163 0.47 -9.66 7.53
CA ALA A 163 0.14 -8.24 7.48
C ALA A 163 -1.04 -7.89 8.37
N VAL A 164 -1.06 -6.64 8.84
CA VAL A 164 -2.20 -6.04 9.53
C VAL A 164 -2.63 -4.80 8.76
N VAL A 165 -3.94 -4.70 8.54
CA VAL A 165 -4.55 -3.63 7.75
C VAL A 165 -5.13 -2.57 8.67
N PHE A 166 -4.91 -1.31 8.31
CA PHE A 166 -5.44 -0.16 9.02
C PHE A 166 -6.17 0.76 8.04
N ASP A 167 -7.46 1.01 8.30
CA ASP A 167 -8.04 2.27 7.87
C ASP A 167 -7.39 3.45 8.62
N ILE A 168 -7.48 4.65 8.06
CA ILE A 168 -6.83 5.85 8.64
C ILE A 168 -7.86 6.81 9.23
N ASP A 169 -8.86 7.19 8.43
CA ASP A 169 -9.78 8.28 8.75
C ASP A 169 -10.77 7.89 9.85
N GLU A 170 -10.74 8.60 10.98
CA GLU A 170 -11.45 8.26 12.23
C GLU A 170 -11.03 6.92 12.86
N THR A 171 -10.21 6.11 12.20
CA THR A 171 -9.64 4.88 12.75
C THR A 171 -8.34 5.16 13.48
N LEU A 172 -7.33 5.71 12.79
CA LEU A 172 -6.06 6.15 13.39
C LEU A 172 -6.13 7.63 13.79
N THR A 173 -7.05 8.41 13.22
CA THR A 173 -7.34 9.80 13.63
C THR A 173 -8.55 9.87 14.58
N THR A 174 -8.69 10.94 15.35
CA THR A 174 -9.77 11.12 16.36
C THR A 174 -11.11 11.63 15.82
N SER A 175 -11.22 11.95 14.52
CA SER A 175 -12.41 12.57 13.90
C SER A 175 -12.62 14.08 14.12
N ASP A 176 -11.70 14.80 14.76
CA ASP A 176 -11.89 16.24 15.04
C ASP A 176 -11.40 17.15 13.90
N LEU A 177 -11.95 17.03 12.69
CA LEU A 177 -12.27 18.20 11.86
C LEU A 177 -13.17 17.85 10.67
N GLU A 178 -14.12 18.76 10.44
CA GLU A 178 -15.06 18.82 9.33
C GLU A 178 -14.47 18.29 8.00
N GLN A 179 -15.26 17.48 7.27
CA GLN A 179 -15.10 17.24 5.83
C GLN A 179 -15.33 18.54 5.01
N VAL A 180 -14.86 19.68 5.49
CA VAL A 180 -14.91 20.98 4.82
C VAL A 180 -13.61 21.12 4.05
N LEU A 181 -13.67 20.64 2.81
CA LEU A 181 -13.17 21.29 1.60
C LEU A 181 -11.72 21.82 1.54
N ASP A 182 -10.84 21.46 2.46
CA ASP A 182 -9.44 21.85 2.37
C ASP A 182 -8.54 20.67 2.03
N TYR A 183 -7.67 20.89 1.05
CA TYR A 183 -6.71 19.91 0.52
C TYR A 183 -5.66 19.47 1.57
N THR A 184 -5.74 20.00 2.79
CA THR A 184 -4.86 19.78 3.95
C THR A 184 -5.46 18.87 5.02
N GLY A 185 -6.73 18.46 4.91
CA GLY A 185 -7.54 18.01 6.04
C GLY A 185 -7.09 16.76 6.83
N ILE A 186 -6.09 15.99 6.38
CA ILE A 186 -5.48 14.97 7.27
C ILE A 186 -4.31 15.51 8.08
N GLU A 187 -3.53 16.45 7.53
CA GLU A 187 -2.32 16.98 8.18
C GLU A 187 -2.65 17.68 9.51
N ALA A 188 -3.89 18.14 9.68
CA ALA A 188 -4.38 18.79 10.90
C ALA A 188 -5.12 17.85 11.86
N ALA A 189 -5.33 16.58 11.51
CA ALA A 189 -6.09 15.66 12.34
C ALA A 189 -5.23 15.11 13.49
N ASP A 190 -5.76 15.10 14.70
CA ASP A 190 -5.07 14.48 15.83
C ASP A 190 -5.05 12.95 15.70
N ALA A 191 -3.93 12.35 16.11
CA ALA A 191 -3.83 10.90 16.25
C ALA A 191 -4.72 10.41 17.40
N ARG A 192 -5.45 9.32 17.15
CA ARG A 192 -6.22 8.62 18.18
C ARG A 192 -5.28 8.08 19.25
N GLY A 193 -5.68 8.17 20.52
CA GLY A 193 -4.87 7.69 21.63
C GLY A 193 -4.43 6.25 21.41
N GLY A 194 -3.14 5.96 21.50
CA GLY A 194 -2.58 4.63 21.31
C GLY A 194 -2.44 4.18 19.85
N ALA A 195 -2.74 5.02 18.85
CA ALA A 195 -2.66 4.65 17.44
C ALA A 195 -1.21 4.38 16.97
N ALA A 196 -0.26 5.21 17.43
CA ALA A 196 1.16 5.01 17.12
C ALA A 196 1.66 3.69 17.73
N GLU A 197 1.32 3.44 19.00
CA GLU A 197 1.68 2.22 19.71
C GLU A 197 1.02 0.99 19.09
N LEU A 198 -0.22 1.11 18.62
CA LEU A 198 -0.94 0.04 17.94
C LEU A 198 -0.16 -0.45 16.73
N VAL A 199 0.17 0.47 15.82
CA VAL A 199 0.86 0.12 14.57
C VAL A 199 2.28 -0.36 14.86
N ASN A 200 3.03 0.37 15.69
CA ASN A 200 4.42 0.03 15.97
C ASN A 200 4.59 -1.27 16.75
N ASN A 201 3.63 -1.70 17.57
CA ASN A 201 3.68 -3.02 18.20
C ASN A 201 3.58 -4.15 17.17
N TYR A 202 2.73 -4.01 16.15
CA TYR A 202 2.67 -4.98 15.05
C TYR A 202 3.94 -5.00 14.22
N VAL A 203 4.48 -3.82 13.87
CA VAL A 203 5.75 -3.70 13.15
C VAL A 203 6.88 -4.35 13.94
N ALA A 204 6.98 -4.11 15.25
CA ALA A 204 7.99 -4.71 16.12
C ALA A 204 7.90 -6.25 16.18
N LYS A 205 6.67 -6.78 16.14
CA LYS A 205 6.36 -8.22 16.02
C LYS A 205 6.54 -8.76 14.58
N GLY A 206 6.96 -7.91 13.65
CA GLY A 206 7.32 -8.26 12.28
C GLY A 206 6.15 -8.36 11.30
N TYR A 207 4.96 -7.87 11.67
CA TYR A 207 3.84 -7.79 10.75
C TYR A 207 4.03 -6.61 9.79
N HIS A 208 3.67 -6.81 8.54
CA HIS A 208 3.65 -5.75 7.54
C HIS A 208 2.45 -4.81 7.76
N PRO A 209 2.66 -3.50 7.97
CA PRO A 209 1.55 -2.54 8.08
C PRO A 209 1.03 -2.19 6.69
N LEU A 210 -0.28 -2.34 6.46
CA LEU A 210 -0.96 -1.95 5.23
C LEU A 210 -2.01 -0.88 5.52
N PHE A 211 -1.81 0.33 5.02
CA PHE A 211 -2.74 1.44 5.22
C PHE A 211 -3.68 1.58 4.03
N ILE A 212 -4.99 1.56 4.25
CA ILE A 212 -6.00 1.68 3.19
C ILE A 212 -7.00 2.78 3.56
N THR A 213 -6.99 3.88 2.80
CA THR A 213 -7.96 4.97 2.94
C THR A 213 -8.82 5.10 1.68
N ALA A 214 -10.08 5.52 1.88
CA ALA A 214 -11.00 5.86 0.78
C ALA A 214 -10.64 7.20 0.11
N ARG A 215 -9.76 8.01 0.70
CA ARG A 215 -9.29 9.27 0.10
C ARG A 215 -8.73 9.01 -1.28
N THR A 216 -9.04 9.91 -2.22
CA THR A 216 -8.41 9.92 -3.55
C THR A 216 -6.92 10.18 -3.41
N TYR A 217 -6.16 9.72 -4.40
CA TYR A 217 -4.70 9.81 -4.44
C TYR A 217 -4.13 11.23 -4.30
N TRP A 218 -4.93 12.27 -4.54
CA TRP A 218 -4.55 13.66 -4.25
C TRP A 218 -4.15 13.90 -2.81
N TYR A 219 -4.68 13.12 -1.87
CA TYR A 219 -4.34 13.25 -0.46
C TYR A 219 -3.11 12.43 -0.06
N ALA A 220 -2.55 11.61 -0.96
CA ALA A 220 -1.49 10.66 -0.63
C ALA A 220 -0.29 11.33 0.04
N LYS A 221 0.19 12.46 -0.50
CA LYS A 221 1.34 13.18 0.09
C LYS A 221 1.08 13.62 1.54
N GLY A 222 -0.06 14.27 1.79
CA GLY A 222 -0.40 14.72 3.15
C GLY A 222 -0.68 13.55 4.10
N THR A 223 -1.30 12.47 3.61
CA THR A 223 -1.51 11.25 4.39
C THR A 223 -0.20 10.58 4.78
N ARG A 224 0.78 10.52 3.87
CA ARG A 224 2.12 9.98 4.16
C ARG A 224 2.85 10.79 5.22
N HIS A 225 2.87 12.12 5.08
CA HIS A 225 3.45 12.99 6.10
C HIS A 225 2.74 12.82 7.45
N TRP A 226 1.40 12.76 7.45
CA TRP A 226 0.65 12.54 8.69
C TRP A 226 1.04 11.23 9.38
N LEU A 227 1.14 10.13 8.63
CA LEU A 227 1.59 8.83 9.14
C LEU A 227 3.00 8.92 9.73
N SER A 228 3.94 9.53 9.01
CA SER A 228 5.31 9.73 9.48
C SER A 228 5.37 10.60 10.74
N ASP A 229 4.75 11.78 10.71
CA ASP A 229 4.86 12.79 11.76
C ASP A 229 4.14 12.38 13.05
N HIS A 230 3.04 11.62 12.96
CA HIS A 230 2.21 11.28 14.11
C HIS A 230 2.40 9.86 14.61
N LEU A 231 2.73 8.92 13.73
CA LEU A 231 2.85 7.51 14.09
C LEU A 231 4.28 6.97 14.02
N ASP A 232 5.25 7.74 13.53
CA ASP A 232 6.64 7.29 13.33
C ASP A 232 6.70 6.03 12.47
N VAL A 233 5.87 5.99 11.41
CA VAL A 233 5.83 4.92 10.41
C VAL A 233 6.25 5.47 9.05
N PRO A 234 6.85 4.64 8.19
CA PRO A 234 7.37 5.11 6.92
C PRO A 234 6.25 5.49 5.95
N GLU A 235 6.59 6.37 5.00
CA GLU A 235 5.67 6.90 3.99
C GLU A 235 5.14 5.89 2.95
N ALA A 236 5.55 4.63 3.04
CA ALA A 236 5.19 3.57 2.10
C ALA A 236 3.88 2.86 2.49
N THR A 237 3.49 1.87 1.68
CA THR A 237 2.37 0.94 1.94
C THR A 237 1.00 1.61 2.05
N LEU A 238 0.87 2.81 1.51
CA LEU A 238 -0.38 3.58 1.49
C LEU A 238 -1.20 3.28 0.23
N ARG A 239 -2.43 2.83 0.43
CA ARG A 239 -3.42 2.61 -0.64
C ARG A 239 -4.48 3.70 -0.60
N THR A 240 -4.55 4.48 -1.69
CA THR A 240 -5.56 5.52 -1.94
C THR A 240 -6.39 5.17 -3.18
N THR A 241 -7.61 5.70 -3.26
CA THR A 241 -8.45 5.50 -4.44
C THR A 241 -7.90 6.25 -5.65
N LEU A 242 -8.14 5.71 -6.85
CA LEU A 242 -7.72 6.36 -8.11
C LEU A 242 -8.67 7.48 -8.55
N SER A 243 -9.82 7.65 -7.87
CA SER A 243 -10.83 8.64 -8.20
C SER A 243 -11.69 9.01 -7.00
N ASN A 244 -12.24 10.23 -7.00
CA ASN A 244 -13.23 10.68 -6.01
C ASN A 244 -14.50 9.82 -6.01
N GLU A 245 -14.96 9.37 -7.19
CA GLU A 245 -16.18 8.58 -7.29
C GLU A 245 -16.05 7.27 -6.52
N THR A 246 -14.91 6.59 -6.67
CA THR A 246 -14.60 5.37 -5.92
C THR A 246 -14.58 5.66 -4.41
N GLY A 247 -13.89 6.72 -3.98
CA GLY A 247 -13.77 7.08 -2.57
C GLY A 247 -15.06 7.52 -1.89
N LEU A 248 -16.01 8.07 -2.64
CA LEU A 248 -17.28 8.57 -2.11
C LEU A 248 -18.40 7.51 -2.13
N PHE A 249 -18.39 6.61 -3.10
CA PHE A 249 -19.55 5.74 -3.37
C PHE A 249 -19.25 4.25 -3.37
N GLN A 250 -17.97 3.84 -3.38
CA GLN A 250 -17.54 2.44 -3.54
C GLN A 250 -16.42 2.06 -2.57
N THR A 251 -16.47 2.61 -1.35
CA THR A 251 -15.41 2.44 -0.34
C THR A 251 -15.20 0.97 0.05
N ALA A 252 -16.28 0.22 0.27
CA ALA A 252 -16.20 -1.17 0.67
C ALA A 252 -15.61 -2.03 -0.46
N GLU A 253 -16.10 -1.85 -1.70
CA GLU A 253 -15.63 -2.56 -2.88
C GLU A 253 -14.15 -2.27 -3.17
N TYR A 254 -13.73 -1.02 -3.00
CA TYR A 254 -12.34 -0.62 -3.13
C TYR A 254 -11.44 -1.32 -2.10
N LYS A 255 -11.82 -1.32 -0.82
CA LYS A 255 -11.04 -1.98 0.24
C LYS A 255 -10.96 -3.49 -0.01
N ALA A 256 -12.06 -4.12 -0.43
CA ALA A 256 -12.07 -5.53 -0.79
C ALA A 256 -11.12 -5.84 -1.97
N ALA A 257 -11.15 -5.01 -3.02
CA ALA A 257 -10.28 -5.18 -4.20
C ALA A 257 -8.79 -5.00 -3.87
N VAL A 258 -8.44 -4.04 -3.01
CA VAL A 258 -7.06 -3.89 -2.52
C VAL A 258 -6.62 -5.12 -1.74
N LEU A 259 -7.48 -5.68 -0.86
CA LEU A 259 -7.14 -6.90 -0.13
C LEU A 259 -6.95 -8.10 -1.05
N GLU A 260 -7.78 -8.23 -2.09
CA GLU A 260 -7.62 -9.28 -3.10
C GLU A 260 -6.26 -9.15 -3.82
N GLU A 261 -5.89 -7.93 -4.25
CA GLU A 261 -4.61 -7.64 -4.91
C GLU A 261 -3.41 -8.03 -4.03
N VAL A 262 -3.36 -7.55 -2.78
CA VAL A 262 -2.20 -7.77 -1.91
C VAL A 262 -2.10 -9.21 -1.42
N LYS A 263 -3.23 -9.91 -1.25
CA LYS A 263 -3.24 -11.33 -0.90
C LYS A 263 -2.75 -12.17 -2.09
N ALA A 264 -3.13 -11.79 -3.31
CA ALA A 264 -2.59 -12.41 -4.52
C ALA A 264 -1.08 -12.16 -4.69
N ALA A 265 -0.58 -11.01 -4.23
CA ALA A 265 0.86 -10.71 -4.16
C ALA A 265 1.62 -11.54 -3.11
N GLY A 266 0.93 -12.12 -2.12
CA GLY A 266 1.51 -13.01 -1.12
C GLY A 266 1.36 -12.55 0.33
N LEU A 267 0.66 -11.44 0.60
CA LEU A 267 0.34 -11.06 1.97
C LEU A 267 -0.68 -12.01 2.60
N ASP A 268 -0.39 -12.42 3.83
CA ASP A 268 -1.34 -13.07 4.74
C ASP A 268 -1.92 -12.02 5.68
N VAL A 269 -3.05 -11.42 5.30
CA VAL A 269 -3.71 -10.39 6.12
C VAL A 269 -4.41 -11.07 7.28
N VAL A 270 -3.84 -10.95 8.47
CA VAL A 270 -4.33 -11.66 9.66
C VAL A 270 -5.36 -10.86 10.46
N ARG A 271 -5.39 -9.53 10.30
CA ARG A 271 -6.22 -8.62 11.10
C ARG A 271 -6.45 -7.30 10.38
N ALA A 272 -7.59 -6.68 10.64
CA ALA A 272 -7.93 -5.37 10.12
C ALA A 272 -8.53 -4.44 11.20
N TYR A 273 -8.26 -3.15 11.07
CA TYR A 273 -8.73 -2.09 11.95
C TYR A 273 -9.52 -1.04 11.17
N GLY A 274 -10.67 -0.64 11.69
CA GLY A 274 -11.56 0.36 11.08
C GLY A 274 -12.44 1.11 12.07
N ASN A 275 -13.29 2.00 11.57
CA ASN A 275 -14.28 2.75 12.36
C ASN A 275 -15.70 2.64 11.75
N ALA A 276 -15.81 2.32 10.46
CA ALA A 276 -17.04 2.40 9.68
C ALA A 276 -17.60 1.03 9.32
N THR A 277 -18.92 0.96 9.06
CA THR A 277 -19.54 -0.28 8.54
C THR A 277 -18.99 -0.67 7.16
N THR A 278 -18.57 0.30 6.35
CA THR A 278 -17.89 0.06 5.07
C THR A 278 -16.52 -0.61 5.23
N ASP A 279 -15.86 -0.42 6.37
CA ASP A 279 -14.60 -1.11 6.68
C ASP A 279 -14.88 -2.58 6.99
N ILE A 280 -15.92 -2.83 7.79
CA ILE A 280 -16.35 -4.20 8.09
C ILE A 280 -16.74 -4.94 6.82
N GLU A 281 -17.56 -4.30 5.97
CA GLU A 281 -17.97 -4.84 4.68
C GLU A 281 -16.76 -5.10 3.77
N GLY A 282 -15.90 -4.10 3.56
CA GLY A 282 -14.75 -4.21 2.67
C GLY A 282 -13.72 -5.24 3.13
N PHE A 283 -13.37 -5.24 4.42
CA PHE A 283 -12.40 -6.18 4.97
C PHE A 283 -12.94 -7.62 5.02
N SER A 284 -14.22 -7.80 5.37
CA SER A 284 -14.83 -9.13 5.34
C SER A 284 -14.97 -9.67 3.92
N GLN A 285 -15.36 -8.84 2.95
CA GLN A 285 -15.40 -9.22 1.54
C GLN A 285 -14.00 -9.55 0.98
N GLY A 286 -12.97 -8.83 1.42
CA GLY A 286 -11.55 -9.15 1.14
C GLY A 286 -11.04 -10.41 1.86
N GLY A 287 -11.90 -11.06 2.65
CA GLY A 287 -11.62 -12.34 3.30
C GLY A 287 -10.85 -12.24 4.60
N VAL A 288 -10.96 -11.15 5.34
CA VAL A 288 -10.56 -11.08 6.76
C VAL A 288 -11.73 -11.60 7.61
N PRO A 289 -11.51 -12.58 8.51
CA PRO A 289 -12.57 -13.08 9.40
C PRO A 289 -13.13 -11.97 10.32
N LEU A 290 -14.42 -12.00 10.65
CA LEU A 290 -15.05 -10.99 11.51
C LEU A 290 -14.45 -10.96 12.92
N GLU A 291 -13.95 -12.10 13.40
CA GLU A 291 -13.20 -12.23 14.65
C GLU A 291 -11.84 -11.50 14.65
N GLU A 292 -11.34 -11.14 13.47
CA GLU A 292 -10.08 -10.40 13.28
C GLU A 292 -10.32 -9.00 12.68
N ILE A 293 -11.57 -8.52 12.65
CA ILE A 293 -11.91 -7.15 12.26
C ILE A 293 -12.27 -6.38 13.53
N TYR A 294 -11.44 -5.43 13.92
CA TYR A 294 -11.60 -4.61 15.12
C TYR A 294 -12.07 -3.21 14.75
N ILE A 295 -13.19 -2.80 15.34
CA ILE A 295 -13.84 -1.52 15.04
C ILE A 295 -13.87 -0.62 16.27
N VAL A 296 -13.40 0.60 16.11
CA VAL A 296 -13.40 1.66 17.14
C VAL A 296 -14.55 2.65 16.92
N GLY A 297 -14.99 3.31 18.00
CA GLY A 297 -15.99 4.36 17.95
C GLY A 297 -17.43 3.85 17.72
N LYS A 298 -18.26 4.66 17.07
CA LYS A 298 -19.73 4.49 17.02
C LYS A 298 -20.23 3.15 16.46
N ASN A 299 -19.43 2.48 15.61
CA ASN A 299 -19.80 1.21 14.98
C ASN A 299 -19.10 0.00 15.62
N ALA A 300 -18.45 0.17 16.78
CA ALA A 300 -17.77 -0.93 17.46
C ALA A 300 -18.70 -2.14 17.67
N GLY A 301 -18.27 -3.32 17.23
CA GLY A 301 -19.04 -4.57 17.32
C GLY A 301 -20.18 -4.71 16.32
N ALA A 302 -20.35 -3.76 15.39
CA ALA A 302 -21.37 -3.87 14.35
C ALA A 302 -21.12 -5.08 13.46
N MET A 303 -22.19 -5.64 12.88
CA MET A 303 -22.13 -6.73 11.90
C MET A 303 -21.34 -7.99 12.36
N GLY A 304 -21.15 -8.17 13.68
CA GLY A 304 -20.41 -9.30 14.24
C GLY A 304 -18.89 -9.10 14.28
N SER A 305 -18.39 -7.89 13.99
CA SER A 305 -16.97 -7.54 14.19
C SER A 305 -16.60 -7.52 15.68
N GLN A 306 -15.31 -7.43 15.98
CA GLN A 306 -14.84 -7.17 17.34
C GLN A 306 -14.97 -5.67 17.67
N ALA A 307 -15.42 -5.38 18.89
CA ALA A 307 -15.50 -4.02 19.41
C ALA A 307 -14.19 -3.66 20.12
N ILE A 308 -13.64 -2.49 19.79
CA ILE A 308 -12.65 -1.83 20.65
C ILE A 308 -13.42 -0.99 21.66
N GLU A 309 -13.22 -1.26 22.94
CA GLU A 309 -13.89 -0.53 24.01
C GLU A 309 -13.29 0.87 24.18
N GLY A 310 -14.15 1.90 24.17
CA GLY A 310 -13.74 3.29 24.32
C GLY A 310 -13.43 3.98 22.99
N GLU A 311 -12.69 5.09 23.06
CA GLU A 311 -12.32 5.94 21.91
C GLU A 311 -10.81 5.93 21.65
N ASP A 312 -10.06 5.01 22.25
CA ASP A 312 -8.62 4.88 22.12
C ASP A 312 -8.19 3.41 22.08
N TYR A 313 -6.91 3.17 21.80
CA TYR A 313 -6.34 1.83 21.69
C TYR A 313 -5.66 1.35 22.97
N TRP A 314 -5.66 2.12 24.07
CA TRP A 314 -4.84 1.79 25.25
C TRP A 314 -5.21 0.46 25.88
N SER A 315 -6.50 0.21 26.08
CA SER A 315 -6.97 -1.07 26.62
C SER A 315 -6.79 -2.22 25.61
N HIS A 316 -6.97 -1.92 24.32
CA HIS A 316 -6.83 -2.89 23.22
C HIS A 316 -5.41 -3.41 23.06
N LEU A 317 -4.41 -2.54 23.30
CA LEU A 317 -3.00 -2.90 23.27
C LEU A 317 -2.71 -4.06 24.23
N TYR A 318 -3.23 -4.00 25.45
CA TYR A 318 -3.03 -5.06 26.45
C TYR A 318 -3.90 -6.29 26.21
N SER A 319 -5.12 -6.13 25.73
CA SER A 319 -6.07 -7.24 25.62
C SER A 319 -5.87 -8.10 24.36
N VAL A 320 -5.29 -7.55 23.30
CA VAL A 320 -5.15 -8.24 22.01
C VAL A 320 -3.75 -8.11 21.44
N VAL A 321 -3.18 -6.91 21.41
CA VAL A 321 -1.95 -6.67 20.64
C VAL A 321 -0.74 -7.30 21.33
N GLU A 322 -0.62 -7.14 22.65
CA GLU A 322 0.50 -7.68 23.45
C GLU A 322 0.61 -9.20 23.31
N ASP A 323 -0.53 -9.90 23.43
CA ASP A 323 -0.63 -11.36 23.33
C ASP A 323 -0.57 -11.90 21.90
N THR A 324 -0.61 -11.02 20.89
CA THR A 324 -0.46 -11.45 19.49
C THR A 324 0.94 -12.01 19.28
N PRO A 325 1.10 -13.25 18.79
CA PRO A 325 2.41 -13.84 18.55
C PRO A 325 3.23 -13.04 17.53
N ASP A 326 4.56 -13.16 17.59
CA ASP A 326 5.41 -12.68 16.51
C ASP A 326 4.99 -13.30 15.17
N SER A 327 5.13 -12.51 14.11
CA SER A 327 4.77 -12.95 12.75
C SER A 327 5.55 -14.20 12.32
N GLY A 328 6.76 -14.37 12.84
CA GLY A 328 7.69 -15.45 12.50
C GLY A 328 8.59 -15.12 11.31
N CYS A 329 8.64 -13.86 10.87
CA CYS A 329 9.52 -13.40 9.81
C CYS A 329 11.01 -13.49 10.20
N ALA A 330 11.89 -13.61 9.20
CA ALA A 330 13.32 -13.56 9.36
C ALA A 330 13.83 -12.11 9.34
N ARG A 331 14.75 -11.78 10.25
CA ARG A 331 15.48 -10.50 10.29
C ARG A 331 16.86 -10.66 9.70
#